data_AF-A0A173WG35-F1
#
_entry.id   AF-A0A173WG35-F1
#
_cell.length_a   1.000
_cell.length_b   1.000
_cell.length_c   1.000
_cell.angle_alpha   90.00
_cell.angle_beta   90.00
_cell.angle_gamma   90.00
#
_symmetry.space_group_name_H-M   'P 1'
#
loop_
_entity.id
_entity.type
_entity.pdbx_description
1 polymer ?
#
loop_
_entity_poly.entity_id
_entity_poly.type
_entity_poly.pdbx_seq_one_letter_code
_entity_poly.pdbx_strand_id
1 'polypeptide(L)'
;MSKCLVLFVEGDTEVEFYKQVVANARKLHPAGRFDTNIEYRNVRGVGGFKSIALRKFTKEIKPKYGDDCEFTIVLCSDTDVFDFAPKPPIKWDEVKKDLANSGAAKVIHVQAKRSI
;
A
#
# COMPACT_ATOMS: atom_id res chain seq x y z
N MET A 1 -16.39 -1.69 13.93
CA MET A 1 -15.49 -0.98 13.01
C MET A 1 -14.53 -1.98 12.42
N SER A 2 -14.60 -2.24 11.11
CA SER A 2 -13.65 -3.12 10.43
C SER A 2 -12.37 -2.35 10.12
N LYS A 3 -11.24 -3.05 10.04
CA LYS A 3 -9.95 -2.46 9.67
C LYS A 3 -9.44 -3.09 8.39
N CYS A 4 -8.80 -2.30 7.55
CA CYS A 4 -8.15 -2.78 6.33
C CYS A 4 -6.78 -2.10 6.15
N LEU A 5 -5.74 -2.93 6.07
CA LEU A 5 -4.39 -2.53 5.69
C LEU A 5 -4.24 -2.74 4.18
N VAL A 6 -3.88 -1.69 3.45
CA VAL A 6 -3.66 -1.74 2.01
C VAL A 6 -2.18 -1.51 1.73
N LEU A 7 -1.52 -2.48 1.10
CA LEU A 7 -0.14 -2.41 0.67
C LEU A 7 -0.10 -2.12 -0.84
N PHE A 8 0.32 -0.90 -1.21
CA PHE A 8 0.64 -0.57 -2.59
C PHE A 8 2.12 -0.81 -2.83
N VAL A 9 2.44 -1.63 -3.82
CA VAL A 9 3.80 -2.04 -4.18
C VAL A 9 4.02 -1.92 -5.68
N GLU A 10 5.27 -1.87 -6.13
CA GLU A 10 5.61 -1.55 -7.51
C GLU A 10 5.51 -2.73 -8.48
N GLY A 11 5.91 -3.92 -8.04
CA GLY A 11 5.97 -5.14 -8.84
C GLY A 11 5.34 -6.34 -8.14
N ASP A 12 5.31 -7.47 -8.87
CA ASP A 12 4.72 -8.71 -8.37
C ASP A 12 5.64 -9.40 -7.35
N THR A 13 6.96 -9.19 -7.45
CA THR A 13 7.94 -9.71 -6.49
C THR A 13 7.67 -9.17 -5.09
N GLU A 14 7.41 -7.86 -4.97
CA GLU A 14 7.12 -7.22 -3.68
C GLU A 14 5.78 -7.71 -3.12
N VAL A 15 4.79 -7.99 -3.98
CA VAL A 15 3.52 -8.60 -3.53
C VAL A 15 3.80 -9.91 -2.81
N GLU A 16 4.58 -10.80 -3.41
CA GLU A 16 4.91 -12.10 -2.81
C GLU A 16 5.77 -11.96 -1.56
N PHE A 17 6.73 -11.03 -1.56
CA PHE A 17 7.52 -10.70 -0.38
C PHE A 17 6.64 -10.28 0.80
N TYR A 18 5.75 -9.30 0.61
CA TYR A 18 4.88 -8.81 1.69
C TYR A 18 3.86 -9.87 2.13
N LYS A 19 3.39 -10.74 1.25
CA LYS A 19 2.58 -11.90 1.65
C LYS A 19 3.33 -12.79 2.64
N GLN A 20 4.62 -13.07 2.39
CA GLN A 20 5.45 -13.86 3.32
C GLN A 20 5.69 -13.14 4.65
N VAL A 21 5.97 -11.83 4.61
CA VAL A 21 6.13 -11.00 5.82
C VAL A 21 4.87 -11.07 6.69
N VAL A 22 3.70 -10.87 6.09
CA VAL A 22 2.41 -10.92 6.79
C VAL A 22 2.11 -12.32 7.30
N ALA A 23 2.42 -13.37 6.52
CA ALA A 23 2.24 -14.76 6.96
C ALA A 23 3.11 -15.07 8.18
N ASN A 24 4.37 -14.65 8.20
CA ASN A 24 5.24 -14.82 9.36
C ASN A 24 4.77 -14.01 10.56
N ALA A 25 4.39 -12.74 10.38
CA ALA A 25 3.84 -11.92 11.45
C ALA A 25 2.57 -12.56 12.05
N ARG A 26 1.74 -13.19 11.22
CA ARG A 26 0.51 -13.88 11.67
C ARG A 26 0.83 -15.12 12.52
N LYS A 27 1.87 -15.88 12.19
CA LYS A 27 2.32 -17.05 12.98
C LYS A 27 2.81 -16.65 14.37
N LEU A 28 3.43 -15.47 14.48
CA LEU A 28 3.92 -14.93 15.75
C LEU A 28 2.81 -14.28 16.59
N HIS A 29 1.64 -14.03 16.00
CA HIS A 29 0.53 -13.43 16.72
C HIS A 29 -0.14 -14.46 17.66
N PRO A 30 -0.39 -14.15 18.94
CA PRO A 30 -0.93 -15.12 19.91
C PRO A 30 -2.24 -15.78 19.48
N ALA A 31 -3.09 -15.06 18.76
CA ALA A 31 -4.37 -15.58 18.25
C ALA A 31 -4.28 -16.30 16.89
N GLY A 32 -3.10 -16.37 16.27
CA GLY A 32 -2.89 -16.95 14.93
C GLY A 32 -3.61 -16.24 13.78
N ARG A 33 -4.28 -15.11 14.05
CA ARG A 33 -5.03 -14.28 13.08
C ARG A 33 -4.98 -12.82 13.48
N PHE A 34 -5.13 -11.95 12.49
CA PHE A 34 -5.33 -10.51 12.70
C PHE A 34 -6.81 -10.17 12.74
N ASP A 35 -7.15 -9.09 13.46
CA ASP A 35 -8.47 -8.44 13.43
C ASP A 35 -8.65 -7.51 12.20
N THR A 36 -7.66 -7.48 11.32
CA THR A 36 -7.51 -6.53 10.22
C THR A 36 -7.42 -7.26 8.87
N ASN A 37 -8.20 -6.82 7.89
CA ASN A 37 -8.11 -7.29 6.50
C ASN A 37 -6.83 -6.74 5.86
N ILE A 38 -6.27 -7.48 4.88
CA ILE A 38 -5.03 -7.08 4.22
C ILE A 38 -5.20 -7.20 2.71
N GLU A 39 -4.99 -6.10 2.00
CA GLU A 39 -5.07 -6.01 0.54
C GLU A 39 -3.69 -5.68 -0.03
N TYR A 40 -3.20 -6.52 -0.93
CA TYR A 40 -1.95 -6.30 -1.66
C TYR A 40 -2.27 -5.81 -3.07
N ARG A 41 -1.67 -4.69 -3.49
CA ARG A 41 -1.91 -4.10 -4.79
C ARG A 41 -0.61 -3.66 -5.45
N ASN A 42 -0.23 -4.43 -6.47
CA ASN A 42 0.76 -4.03 -7.45
C ASN A 42 0.24 -2.82 -8.26
N VAL A 43 1.01 -1.73 -8.32
CA VAL A 43 0.74 -0.53 -9.12
C VAL A 43 1.34 -0.59 -10.53
N ARG A 44 2.10 -1.65 -10.84
CA ARG A 44 2.73 -1.99 -12.13
C ARG A 44 3.75 -0.96 -12.57
N GLY A 45 4.68 -0.66 -11.66
CA GLY A 45 5.77 0.28 -11.83
C GLY A 45 5.49 1.68 -11.29
N VAL A 46 6.45 2.56 -11.55
CA VAL A 46 6.52 3.92 -11.00
C VAL A 46 5.71 4.95 -11.78
N GLY A 47 5.50 4.69 -13.07
CA GLY A 47 4.77 5.57 -13.98
C GLY A 47 3.30 5.67 -13.60
N GLY A 48 2.85 6.85 -13.17
CA GLY A 48 1.45 7.06 -12.79
C GLY A 48 1.06 6.41 -11.45
N PHE A 49 2.03 6.08 -10.58
CA PHE A 49 1.79 5.48 -9.26
C PHE A 49 0.62 6.17 -8.53
N LYS A 50 0.64 7.51 -8.48
CA LYS A 50 -0.39 8.35 -7.84
C LYS A 50 -1.81 8.00 -8.32
N SER A 51 -2.03 8.04 -9.64
CA SER A 51 -3.36 7.81 -10.22
C SER A 51 -3.79 6.36 -10.09
N ILE A 52 -2.86 5.41 -10.23
CA ILE A 52 -3.14 3.97 -10.12
C ILE A 52 -3.50 3.61 -8.69
N ALA A 53 -2.72 4.04 -7.69
CA ALA A 53 -2.99 3.78 -6.28
C ALA A 53 -4.34 4.38 -5.87
N LEU A 54 -4.60 5.64 -6.24
CA LEU A 54 -5.87 6.31 -5.95
C LEU A 54 -7.07 5.60 -6.60
N ARG A 55 -6.96 5.22 -7.86
CA ARG A 55 -8.01 4.48 -8.59
C ARG A 55 -8.28 3.13 -7.94
N LYS A 56 -7.23 2.35 -7.65
CA LYS A 56 -7.36 1.04 -7.00
C LYS A 56 -7.99 1.18 -5.62
N PHE A 57 -7.58 2.17 -4.84
CA PHE A 57 -8.17 2.41 -3.53
C PHE A 57 -9.67 2.75 -3.64
N THR A 58 -10.02 3.75 -4.45
CA THR A 58 -11.39 4.27 -4.51
C THR A 58 -12.38 3.38 -5.27
N LYS A 59 -11.94 2.68 -6.32
CA LYS A 59 -12.82 1.90 -7.21
C LYS A 59 -12.77 0.41 -6.97
N GLU A 60 -11.66 -0.13 -6.47
CA GLU A 60 -11.49 -1.59 -6.33
C GLU A 60 -11.49 -2.05 -4.87
N ILE A 61 -10.90 -1.28 -3.95
CA ILE A 61 -10.71 -1.70 -2.56
C ILE A 61 -11.85 -1.19 -1.69
N LYS A 62 -12.03 0.13 -1.62
CA LYS A 62 -13.02 0.77 -0.74
C LYS A 62 -14.43 0.17 -0.93
N PRO A 63 -14.94 -0.05 -2.16
CA PRO A 63 -16.28 -0.63 -2.35
C PRO A 63 -16.47 -2.07 -1.86
N LYS A 64 -15.38 -2.81 -1.58
CA LYS A 64 -15.48 -4.17 -1.02
C LYS A 64 -15.76 -4.17 0.49
N TYR A 65 -15.54 -3.03 1.15
CA TYR A 65 -15.74 -2.88 2.58
C TYR A 65 -16.86 -1.87 2.82
N GLY A 66 -17.57 -2.01 3.94
CA GLY A 66 -18.60 -1.05 4.33
C GLY A 66 -18.02 0.33 4.66
N ASP A 67 -18.89 1.33 4.73
CA ASP A 67 -18.52 2.73 4.97
C ASP A 67 -17.78 2.93 6.31
N ASP A 68 -17.99 2.02 7.28
CA ASP A 68 -17.38 2.05 8.62
C ASP A 68 -15.98 1.38 8.69
N CYS A 69 -15.36 1.09 7.54
CA CYS A 69 -14.05 0.47 7.49
C CYS A 69 -12.93 1.52 7.64
N GLU A 70 -12.07 1.33 8.63
CA GLU A 70 -10.87 2.15 8.81
C GLU A 70 -9.73 1.63 7.91
N PHE A 71 -9.29 2.48 6.98
CA PHE A 71 -8.21 2.14 6.05
C PHE A 71 -6.86 2.71 6.49
N THR A 72 -5.87 1.83 6.67
CA THR A 72 -4.46 2.20 6.72
C THR A 72 -3.82 1.85 5.38
N ILE A 73 -3.28 2.84 4.68
CA ILE A 73 -2.60 2.65 3.40
C ILE A 73 -1.09 2.73 3.63
N VAL A 74 -0.37 1.76 3.08
CA VAL A 74 1.09 1.70 3.07
C VAL A 74 1.56 1.78 1.62
N LEU A 75 2.30 2.84 1.31
CA LEU A 75 2.98 3.04 0.05
C LEU A 75 4.38 2.44 0.21
N CYS A 76 4.68 1.38 -0.54
CA CYS A 76 5.99 0.73 -0.52
C CYS A 76 6.75 1.14 -1.77
N SER A 77 7.99 1.58 -1.58
CA SER A 77 8.84 2.08 -2.66
C SER A 77 10.31 1.74 -2.45
N ASP A 78 11.01 1.38 -3.51
CA ASP A 78 12.46 1.20 -3.48
C ASP A 78 13.17 2.46 -4.00
N THR A 79 14.21 2.94 -3.32
CA THR A 79 14.91 4.18 -3.72
C THR A 79 15.49 4.08 -5.12
N ASP A 80 16.06 2.94 -5.48
CA ASP A 80 16.70 2.73 -6.78
C ASP A 80 15.68 2.77 -7.93
N VAL A 81 14.54 2.11 -7.82
CA VAL A 81 13.54 2.07 -8.90
C VAL A 81 12.99 3.47 -9.20
N PHE A 82 12.79 4.32 -8.18
CA PHE A 82 12.32 5.69 -8.38
C PHE A 82 13.42 6.68 -8.77
N ASP A 83 14.66 6.50 -8.32
CA ASP A 83 15.77 7.39 -8.68
C ASP A 83 16.21 7.21 -10.14
N PHE A 84 16.03 6.02 -10.71
CA PHE A 84 16.29 5.75 -12.14
C PHE A 84 15.07 6.00 -13.05
N ALA A 85 13.91 6.36 -12.49
CA ALA A 85 12.70 6.64 -13.26
C ALA A 85 12.80 7.98 -14.02
N PRO A 86 12.37 8.06 -15.29
CA PRO A 86 12.31 9.33 -16.01
C PRO A 86 11.32 10.31 -15.36
N LYS A 87 11.78 11.54 -15.14
CA LYS A 87 11.08 12.64 -14.43
C LYS A 87 9.70 12.97 -15.02
N PRO A 88 8.77 13.50 -14.19
CA PRO A 88 9.00 14.09 -12.87
C PRO A 88 8.93 13.10 -11.70
N PRO A 89 9.69 13.38 -10.62
CA PRO A 89 9.66 12.56 -9.40
C PRO A 89 8.28 12.60 -8.75
N ILE A 90 7.91 11.50 -8.10
CA ILE A 90 6.64 11.41 -7.38
C ILE A 90 6.63 12.37 -6.20
N LYS A 91 5.62 13.23 -6.16
CA LYS A 91 5.33 14.08 -5.01
C LYS A 91 4.54 13.30 -3.97
N TRP A 92 5.23 12.57 -3.10
CA TRP A 92 4.62 11.70 -2.09
C TRP A 92 3.61 12.42 -1.18
N ASP A 93 3.83 13.71 -0.88
CA ASP A 93 2.89 14.49 -0.07
C ASP A 93 1.53 14.68 -0.77
N GLU A 94 1.53 14.87 -2.09
CA GLU A 94 0.29 14.92 -2.86
C GLU A 94 -0.41 13.55 -2.86
N VAL A 95 0.35 12.46 -3.00
CA VAL A 95 -0.21 11.10 -2.95
C VAL A 95 -0.87 10.84 -1.59
N LYS A 96 -0.19 11.17 -0.49
CA LYS A 96 -0.72 11.02 0.87
C LYS A 96 -1.99 11.84 1.07
N LYS A 97 -1.97 13.10 0.62
CA LYS A 97 -3.13 14.00 0.73
C LYS A 97 -4.34 13.49 -0.04
N ASP A 98 -4.15 13.03 -1.28
CA ASP A 98 -5.27 12.54 -2.11
C ASP A 98 -5.88 11.26 -1.56
N LEU A 99 -5.05 10.36 -1.01
CA LEU A 99 -5.52 9.16 -0.33
C LEU A 99 -6.28 9.47 0.96
N ALA A 100 -5.76 10.39 1.78
CA ALA A 100 -6.45 10.85 2.98
C ALA A 100 -7.80 11.49 2.66
N ASN A 101 -7.85 12.38 1.66
CA ASN A 101 -9.08 13.01 1.17
C ASN A 101 -10.09 11.99 0.61
N SER A 102 -9.62 10.81 0.19
CA SER A 102 -10.46 9.72 -0.33
C SER A 102 -10.98 8.77 0.76
N GLY A 103 -10.61 9.00 2.03
CA GLY A 103 -11.07 8.23 3.18
C GLY A 103 -10.04 7.27 3.77
N ALA A 104 -8.74 7.44 3.48
CA ALA A 104 -7.70 6.74 4.24
C ALA A 104 -7.53 7.40 5.62
N ALA A 105 -7.66 6.63 6.70
CA ALA A 105 -7.46 7.11 8.06
C ALA A 105 -5.98 7.38 8.35
N LYS A 106 -5.09 6.56 7.78
CA LYS A 106 -3.65 6.69 7.91
C LYS A 106 -2.96 6.35 6.60
N VAL A 107 -1.94 7.13 6.23
CA VAL A 107 -1.08 6.84 5.09
C VAL A 107 0.38 6.79 5.56
N ILE A 108 1.02 5.65 5.37
CA ILE A 108 2.41 5.36 5.73
C ILE A 108 3.19 5.21 4.43
N HIS A 109 4.39 5.80 4.37
CA HIS A 109 5.30 5.60 3.25
C HIS A 109 6.53 4.85 3.78
N VAL A 110 6.70 3.62 3.29
CA VAL A 110 7.84 2.76 3.59
C VAL A 110 8.77 2.81 2.40
N GLN A 111 9.99 3.29 2.64
CA GLN A 111 11.00 3.42 1.60
C GLN A 111 12.20 2.53 1.92
N ALA A 112 12.49 1.57 1.04
CA ALA A 112 13.69 0.77 1.12
C ALA A 112 14.86 1.59 0.54
N LYS A 113 15.89 1.84 1.35
CA LYS A 113 17.09 2.60 0.94
C LYS A 113 18.16 1.75 0.26
N ARG A 114 18.08 0.43 0.43
CA ARG A 114 19.01 -0.57 -0.10
C ARG A 114 18.22 -1.85 -0.34
N SER A 115 18.46 -2.49 -1.48
CA SER A 115 18.02 -3.85 -1.72
C SER A 115 18.76 -4.82 -0.77
N ILE A 116 18.13 -5.96 -0.45
CA ILE A 116 18.62 -6.97 0.50
C ILE A 116 19.83 -7.71 -0.08
#